data_AF-A7HGR7-F1
#
_entry.id   AF-A7HGR7-F1
#
_cell.length_a   1.000
_cell.length_b   1.000
_cell.length_c   1.000
_cell.angle_alpha   90.00
_cell.angle_beta   90.00
_cell.angle_gamma   90.00
#
_symmetry.space_group_name_H-M   'P 1'
#
loop_
_entity.id
_entity.type
_entity.pdbx_description
1 polymer ?
#
loop_
_entity_poly.entity_id
_entity_poly.type
_entity_poly.pdbx_seq_one_letter_code
_entity_poly.pdbx_strand_id
1 'polypeptide(L)'
;MTASSCTPPWRGRAARRGDDVSWRAFRRGRKGRLHPGVASPAGARQASGMLRAWAVLLGFQLVGELVARLLQWPVPGPVLGMLLLLAALELRLPRDEPLVTVSSGLLSHLSLLFVPAGVGVMLHAARLAAEWQALVAAVLVSTVAAIGVTGWIADRLLRRHAGTEEAPS
;
A
#
# COMPACT_ATOMS: atom_id res chain seq x y z
N MET A 1 32.31 -51.30 -14.69
CA MET A 1 31.95 -49.86 -14.76
C MET A 1 30.43 -49.80 -14.82
N THR A 2 29.68 -49.83 -13.70
CA THR A 2 29.29 -48.67 -12.87
C THR A 2 28.66 -47.55 -13.71
N ALA A 3 27.49 -46.96 -13.45
CA ALA A 3 26.46 -47.08 -12.42
C ALA A 3 25.27 -46.18 -12.86
N SER A 4 24.06 -46.49 -12.36
CA SER A 4 22.97 -45.54 -12.00
C SER A 4 22.31 -44.71 -13.12
N SER A 5 21.09 -45.00 -13.62
CA SER A 5 19.78 -44.95 -12.93
C SER A 5 19.66 -43.85 -11.86
N CYS A 6 19.27 -42.65 -12.29
CA CYS A 6 18.75 -41.59 -11.40
C CYS A 6 17.24 -41.46 -11.64
N THR A 7 16.48 -42.40 -11.09
CA THR A 7 15.02 -42.28 -10.94
C THR A 7 14.74 -41.62 -9.58
N PRO A 8 13.93 -40.55 -9.52
CA PRO A 8 13.73 -39.81 -8.29
C PRO A 8 12.90 -40.61 -7.25
N PRO A 9 13.28 -40.57 -5.96
CA PRO A 9 12.82 -41.49 -4.91
C PRO A 9 11.40 -41.23 -4.34
N TRP A 10 10.61 -40.33 -4.93
CA TRP A 10 9.32 -39.91 -4.37
C TRP A 10 8.09 -40.69 -4.92
N ARG A 11 8.28 -41.57 -5.92
CA ARG A 11 7.22 -42.45 -6.44
C ARG A 11 7.12 -43.72 -5.60
N GLY A 12 6.48 -43.65 -4.42
CA GLY A 12 6.36 -44.88 -3.63
C GLY A 12 5.69 -44.81 -2.26
N ARG A 13 4.69 -43.95 -2.03
CA ARG A 13 3.72 -44.11 -0.93
C ARG A 13 2.34 -43.68 -1.43
N ALA A 14 1.48 -44.65 -1.76
CA ALA A 14 0.34 -45.03 -0.92
C ALA A 14 -0.59 -43.81 -0.67
N ALA A 15 -1.65 -43.54 -1.45
CA ALA A 15 -2.74 -44.46 -1.77
C ALA A 15 -3.08 -45.38 -0.59
N ARG A 16 -3.74 -44.82 0.44
CA ARG A 16 -4.76 -45.48 1.26
C ARG A 16 -5.46 -44.48 2.19
N ARG A 17 -6.74 -44.22 1.86
CA ARG A 17 -7.91 -44.28 2.76
C ARG A 17 -8.10 -43.14 3.77
N GLY A 18 -9.19 -42.38 3.60
CA GLY A 18 -9.67 -41.42 4.59
C GLY A 18 -10.81 -40.50 4.11
N ASP A 19 -11.87 -41.08 3.56
CA ASP A 19 -13.26 -40.70 3.83
C ASP A 19 -13.92 -39.50 3.12
N ASP A 20 -14.80 -39.87 2.19
CA ASP A 20 -15.78 -39.11 1.41
C ASP A 20 -16.97 -38.56 2.23
N VAL A 21 -16.75 -37.97 3.41
CA VAL A 21 -17.83 -37.46 4.26
C VAL A 21 -17.64 -35.97 4.57
N SER A 22 -18.13 -35.09 3.68
CA SER A 22 -18.67 -33.75 4.03
C SER A 22 -18.93 -32.83 2.83
N TRP A 23 -18.31 -33.04 1.66
CA TRP A 23 -18.40 -32.04 0.57
C TRP A 23 -19.80 -31.87 -0.06
N ARG A 24 -20.69 -32.87 0.06
CA ARG A 24 -22.06 -32.80 -0.49
C ARG A 24 -23.12 -32.31 0.52
N ALA A 25 -22.85 -32.39 1.82
CA ALA A 25 -23.72 -31.83 2.86
C ALA A 25 -23.51 -30.30 2.98
N PHE A 26 -22.26 -29.83 2.85
CA PHE A 26 -21.94 -28.41 2.91
C PHE A 26 -22.58 -27.57 1.78
N ARG A 27 -22.74 -28.14 0.57
CA ARG A 27 -23.42 -27.43 -0.54
C ARG A 27 -24.94 -27.27 -0.35
N ARG A 28 -25.55 -27.97 0.62
CA ARG A 28 -27.01 -28.03 0.77
C ARG A 28 -27.58 -26.94 1.69
N GLY A 29 -26.74 -26.11 2.31
CA GLY A 29 -27.15 -24.94 3.10
C GLY A 29 -27.34 -23.63 2.31
N ARG A 30 -27.13 -23.65 0.99
CA ARG A 30 -27.22 -22.46 0.11
C ARG A 30 -28.47 -22.48 -0.78
N LYS A 31 -29.58 -23.02 -0.27
CA LYS A 31 -30.91 -22.93 -0.87
C LYS A 31 -31.88 -22.42 0.19
N GLY A 32 -32.30 -21.17 0.06
CA GLY A 32 -33.36 -20.60 0.87
C GLY A 32 -33.00 -19.26 1.51
N ARG A 33 -33.01 -18.20 0.69
CA ARG A 33 -33.91 -17.06 0.88
C ARG A 33 -33.68 -16.04 -0.23
N LEU A 34 -34.51 -16.15 -1.27
CA LEU A 34 -35.03 -14.95 -1.91
C LEU A 34 -35.79 -14.21 -0.81
N HIS A 35 -35.24 -13.09 -0.34
CA HIS A 35 -35.97 -12.11 0.45
C HIS A 35 -36.27 -10.92 -0.45
N PRO A 36 -37.55 -10.56 -0.64
CA PRO A 36 -37.92 -9.33 -1.32
C PRO A 36 -37.63 -8.14 -0.38
N GLY A 37 -36.84 -7.18 -0.87
CA GLY A 37 -37.10 -5.74 -0.71
C GLY A 37 -37.36 -5.15 0.68
N VAL A 38 -36.66 -5.57 1.74
CA VAL A 38 -36.48 -4.70 2.92
C VAL A 38 -35.16 -3.96 2.78
N ALA A 39 -35.22 -2.65 2.51
CA ALA A 39 -34.05 -1.78 2.58
C ALA A 39 -33.48 -1.87 4.00
N SER A 40 -32.40 -2.64 4.15
CA SER A 40 -31.80 -2.89 5.46
C SER A 40 -31.30 -1.55 6.02
N PRO A 41 -31.66 -1.15 7.26
CA PRO A 41 -31.12 0.06 7.91
C PRO A 41 -29.59 0.00 8.11
N ALA A 42 -28.96 -1.15 7.80
CA ALA A 42 -27.52 -1.30 7.64
C ALA A 42 -26.94 -0.45 6.50
N GLY A 43 -27.65 -0.28 5.38
CA GLY A 43 -27.14 0.47 4.22
C GLY A 43 -26.92 1.96 4.50
N ALA A 44 -27.85 2.59 5.23
CA ALA A 44 -27.74 4.00 5.63
C ALA A 44 -26.64 4.23 6.68
N ARG A 45 -26.46 3.29 7.63
CA ARG A 45 -25.38 3.34 8.63
C ARG A 45 -23.99 3.11 8.01
N GLN A 46 -23.91 2.38 6.90
CA GLN A 46 -22.66 2.12 6.21
C GLN A 46 -22.26 3.29 5.30
N ALA A 47 -23.22 3.94 4.65
CA ALA A 47 -22.99 5.16 3.86
C ALA A 47 -22.43 6.31 4.70
N SER A 48 -22.91 6.49 5.94
CA SER A 48 -22.38 7.53 6.84
C SER A 48 -20.93 7.26 7.26
N GLY A 49 -20.53 5.99 7.41
CA GLY A 49 -19.15 5.60 7.66
C GLY A 49 -18.21 5.94 6.49
N MET A 50 -18.66 5.75 5.26
CA MET A 50 -17.88 6.07 4.05
C MET A 50 -17.70 7.58 3.85
N LEU A 51 -18.76 8.36 4.09
CA LEU A 51 -18.69 9.83 4.06
C LEU A 51 -17.74 10.35 5.14
N ARG A 52 -17.80 9.78 6.36
CA ARG A 52 -16.87 10.12 7.43
C ARG A 52 -15.42 9.86 7.02
N ALA A 53 -15.14 8.71 6.40
CA ALA A 53 -13.78 8.38 5.94
C ALA A 53 -13.26 9.38 4.90
N TRP A 54 -14.06 9.70 3.88
CA TRP A 54 -13.70 10.74 2.90
C TRP A 54 -13.49 12.10 3.54
N ALA A 55 -14.37 12.52 4.46
CA ALA A 55 -14.25 13.79 5.17
C ALA A 55 -12.98 13.85 6.04
N VAL A 56 -12.61 12.75 6.69
CA VAL A 56 -11.37 12.64 7.45
C VAL A 56 -10.15 12.74 6.53
N LEU A 57 -10.08 11.93 5.45
CA LEU A 57 -8.96 11.99 4.50
C LEU A 57 -8.79 13.39 3.90
N LEU A 58 -9.88 13.97 3.39
CA LEU A 58 -9.86 15.30 2.77
C LEU A 58 -9.63 16.41 3.79
N GLY A 59 -10.12 16.27 5.02
CA GLY A 59 -9.89 17.21 6.12
C GLY A 59 -8.42 17.27 6.50
N PHE A 60 -7.77 16.13 6.73
CA PHE A 60 -6.33 16.07 7.01
C PHE A 60 -5.49 16.56 5.82
N GLN A 61 -5.89 16.22 4.59
CA GLN A 61 -5.27 16.73 3.37
C GLN A 61 -5.34 18.26 3.27
N LEU A 62 -6.49 18.85 3.58
CA LEU A 62 -6.70 20.30 3.54
C LEU A 62 -5.91 21.01 4.64
N VAL A 63 -5.89 20.46 5.85
CA VAL A 63 -5.08 20.99 6.96
C VAL A 63 -3.59 20.91 6.62
N GLY A 64 -3.12 19.79 6.06
CA GLY A 64 -1.74 19.64 5.60
C GLY A 64 -1.35 20.65 4.53
N GLU A 65 -2.23 20.88 3.54
CA GLU A 65 -2.04 21.91 2.52
C GLU A 65 -2.04 23.33 3.10
N LEU A 66 -2.94 23.62 4.04
CA LEU A 66 -3.01 24.91 4.70
C LEU A 66 -1.72 25.19 5.49
N VAL A 67 -1.25 24.19 6.26
CA VAL A 67 0.00 24.29 7.02
C VAL A 67 1.19 24.44 6.07
N ALA A 68 1.27 23.66 4.99
CA ALA A 68 2.34 23.76 4.01
C ALA A 68 2.44 25.18 3.40
N ARG A 69 1.29 25.75 3.05
CA ARG A 69 1.19 27.11 2.50
C ARG A 69 1.51 28.18 3.54
N LEU A 70 1.03 28.06 4.77
CA LEU A 70 1.31 29.05 5.82
C LEU A 70 2.79 29.06 6.19
N LEU A 71 3.45 27.89 6.23
CA LEU A 71 4.87 27.77 6.54
C LEU A 71 5.78 27.97 5.31
N GLN A 72 5.21 28.19 4.12
CA GLN A 72 5.94 28.28 2.83
C GLN A 72 6.92 27.10 2.64
N TRP A 73 6.52 25.92 3.12
CA TRP A 73 7.41 24.76 3.12
C TRP A 73 7.45 24.14 1.70
N PRO A 74 8.61 23.76 1.16
CA PRO A 74 8.73 23.08 -0.14
C PRO A 74 8.16 21.65 -0.20
N VAL A 75 7.37 21.23 0.80
CA VAL A 75 6.82 19.88 0.91
C VAL A 75 5.36 19.92 0.45
N PRO A 76 4.95 18.99 -0.43
CA PRO A 76 3.56 18.90 -0.86
C PRO A 76 2.62 18.73 0.33
N GLY A 77 1.55 19.51 0.39
CA GLY A 77 0.53 19.41 1.44
C GLY A 77 -0.01 17.99 1.68
N PRO A 78 -0.17 17.12 0.66
CA PRO A 78 -0.56 15.72 0.89
C PRO A 78 0.36 14.92 1.81
N VAL A 79 1.66 15.15 1.72
CA VAL A 79 2.63 14.45 2.57
C VAL A 79 2.47 14.90 4.02
N LEU A 80 2.27 16.20 4.24
CA LEU A 80 1.99 16.75 5.57
C LEU A 80 0.65 16.25 6.11
N GLY A 81 -0.40 16.17 5.28
CA GLY A 81 -1.69 15.60 5.66
C GLY A 81 -1.58 14.13 6.09
N MET A 82 -0.75 13.34 5.41
CA MET A 82 -0.46 11.96 5.79
C MET A 82 0.27 11.86 7.14
N LEU A 83 1.25 12.72 7.39
CA LEU A 83 1.96 12.76 8.69
C LEU A 83 1.01 13.15 9.83
N LEU A 84 0.12 14.12 9.60
CA LEU A 84 -0.90 14.52 10.58
C LEU A 84 -1.92 13.40 10.84
N LEU A 85 -2.38 12.72 9.79
CA LEU A 85 -3.28 11.57 9.93
C LEU A 85 -2.60 10.42 10.69
N LEU A 86 -1.32 10.16 10.41
CA LEU A 86 -0.52 9.18 11.13
C LEU A 86 -0.40 9.53 12.61
N ALA A 87 -0.04 10.77 12.94
CA ALA A 87 0.03 11.24 14.33
C ALA A 87 -1.34 11.11 15.02
N ALA A 88 -2.44 11.44 14.34
CA ALA A 88 -3.78 11.28 14.89
C ALA A 88 -4.14 9.81 15.17
N LEU A 89 -3.75 8.89 14.29
CA LEU A 89 -3.92 7.44 14.49
C LEU A 89 -3.11 6.92 15.68
N GLU A 90 -1.89 7.43 15.89
CA GLU A 90 -1.08 7.10 17.08
C GLU A 90 -1.69 7.68 18.37
N LEU A 91 -2.27 8.88 18.30
CA LEU A 91 -2.88 9.60 19.44
C LEU A 91 -4.28 9.11 19.84
N ARG A 92 -4.67 7.89 19.42
CA ARG A 92 -5.93 7.17 19.74
C ARG A 92 -7.11 7.38 18.78
N LEU A 93 -6.90 7.82 17.54
CA LEU A 93 -7.96 7.73 16.54
C LEU A 93 -8.19 6.23 16.20
N PRO A 94 -9.39 5.67 16.41
CA PRO A 94 -9.65 4.27 16.10
C PRO A 94 -9.37 3.98 14.62
N ARG A 95 -8.74 2.84 14.34
CA ARG A 95 -8.62 2.37 12.96
C ARG A 95 -10.02 2.04 12.44
N ASP A 96 -10.58 2.97 11.69
CA ASP A 96 -11.89 2.81 11.08
C ASP A 96 -11.78 2.00 9.78
N GLU A 97 -12.52 0.89 9.67
CA GLU A 97 -12.57 0.07 8.46
C GLU A 97 -13.00 0.85 7.18
N PRO A 98 -13.91 1.84 7.26
CA PRO A 98 -14.20 2.74 6.14
C PRO A 98 -12.99 3.56 5.66
N LEU A 99 -12.07 3.97 6.54
CA LEU A 99 -10.87 4.72 6.15
C LEU A 99 -9.96 3.86 5.27
N VAL A 100 -9.77 2.58 5.66
CA VAL A 100 -8.97 1.61 4.90
C VAL A 100 -9.60 1.32 3.54
N THR A 101 -10.93 1.18 3.50
CA THR A 101 -11.68 0.92 2.26
C THR A 101 -11.53 2.09 1.28
N VAL A 102 -11.71 3.32 1.76
CA VAL A 102 -11.58 4.52 0.92
C VAL A 102 -10.15 4.71 0.44
N SER A 103 -9.15 4.64 1.33
CA SER A 103 -7.74 4.82 0.94
C SER A 103 -7.27 3.75 -0.05
N SER A 104 -7.66 2.49 0.14
CA SER A 104 -7.37 1.40 -0.79
C SER A 104 -8.09 1.59 -2.13
N GLY A 105 -9.30 2.15 -2.10
CA GLY A 105 -10.06 2.54 -3.30
C GLY A 105 -9.38 3.67 -4.08
N LEU A 106 -8.87 4.71 -3.43
CA LEU A 106 -8.06 5.72 -4.11
C LEU A 106 -6.78 5.10 -4.68
N LEU A 107 -6.12 4.23 -3.91
CA LEU A 107 -4.86 3.61 -4.31
C LEU A 107 -5.01 2.78 -5.58
N SER A 108 -6.10 2.02 -5.71
CA SER A 108 -6.41 1.23 -6.91
C SER A 108 -6.73 2.09 -8.14
N HIS A 109 -7.14 3.35 -7.93
CA HIS A 109 -7.47 4.30 -8.98
C HIS A 109 -6.40 5.39 -9.16
N LEU A 110 -5.20 5.27 -8.56
CA LEU A 110 -4.15 6.28 -8.74
C LEU A 110 -3.78 6.49 -10.21
N SER A 111 -3.91 5.47 -11.06
CA SER A 111 -3.74 5.63 -12.51
C SER A 111 -4.59 6.76 -13.07
N LEU A 112 -5.82 6.94 -12.58
CA LEU A 112 -6.70 8.05 -12.96
C LEU A 112 -6.23 9.39 -12.39
N LEU A 113 -5.51 9.42 -11.27
CA LEU A 113 -4.94 10.65 -10.69
C LEU A 113 -3.62 11.05 -11.38
N PHE A 114 -2.87 10.08 -11.90
CA PHE A 114 -1.64 10.33 -12.65
C PHE A 114 -1.89 10.91 -14.04
N VAL A 115 -3.03 10.61 -14.67
CA VAL A 115 -3.37 11.17 -15.99
C VAL A 115 -3.48 12.70 -15.95
N PRO A 116 -4.30 13.33 -15.07
CA PRO A 116 -4.35 14.78 -14.92
C PRO A 116 -3.00 15.40 -14.55
N ALA A 117 -2.25 14.76 -13.64
CA ALA A 117 -0.92 15.23 -13.25
C ALA A 117 0.05 15.24 -14.44
N GLY A 118 0.05 14.19 -15.25
CA GLY A 118 0.87 14.07 -16.46
C GLY A 118 0.50 15.08 -17.52
N VAL A 119 -0.80 15.28 -17.79
CA VAL A 119 -1.28 16.30 -18.75
C VAL A 119 -0.86 17.71 -18.31
N GLY A 120 -0.88 18.00 -17.01
CA GLY A 120 -0.39 19.26 -16.45
C GLY A 120 1.09 19.52 -16.78
N VAL A 121 1.93 18.47 -16.69
CA VAL A 121 3.35 18.56 -17.07
C VAL A 121 3.50 18.75 -18.58
N MET A 122 2.64 18.14 -19.41
CA MET A 122 2.69 18.29 -20.86
C MET A 122 2.43 19.72 -21.36
N LEU A 123 1.73 20.57 -20.59
CA LEU A 123 1.61 22.00 -20.92
C LEU A 123 2.97 22.71 -20.98
N HIS A 124 3.98 22.20 -20.28
CA HIS A 124 5.35 22.71 -20.28
C HIS A 124 6.29 21.82 -21.10
N ALA A 125 5.75 20.89 -21.92
CA ALA A 125 6.51 19.90 -22.66
C ALA A 125 7.59 20.50 -23.56
N ALA A 126 7.34 21.67 -24.16
CA ALA A 126 8.33 22.35 -25.01
C ALA A 126 9.60 22.73 -24.24
N ARG A 127 9.46 23.19 -22.98
CA ARG A 127 10.60 23.54 -22.13
C ARG A 127 11.30 22.28 -21.61
N LEU A 128 10.54 21.26 -21.25
CA LEU A 128 11.09 19.95 -20.89
C LEU A 128 11.88 19.33 -22.06
N ALA A 129 11.40 19.49 -23.29
CA ALA A 129 12.07 18.99 -24.49
C ALA A 129 13.35 19.78 -24.82
N ALA A 130 13.46 21.04 -24.42
CA ALA A 130 14.70 21.81 -24.58
C ALA A 130 15.77 21.37 -23.56
N GLU A 131 15.37 21.02 -22.34
CA GLU A 131 16.28 20.72 -21.22
C GLU A 131 16.31 19.23 -20.81
N TRP A 132 15.78 18.34 -21.66
CA TRP A 132 15.57 16.93 -21.33
C TRP A 132 16.86 16.20 -20.92
N GLN A 133 17.99 16.56 -21.54
CA GLN A 133 19.30 15.98 -21.22
C GLN A 133 19.73 16.34 -19.79
N ALA A 134 19.55 17.60 -19.40
CA ALA A 134 19.87 18.07 -18.05
C ALA A 134 18.92 17.44 -17.02
N LEU A 135 17.63 17.31 -17.34
CA LEU A 135 16.64 16.66 -16.48
C LEU A 135 16.96 15.18 -16.26
N VAL A 136 17.23 14.42 -17.33
CA VAL A 136 17.56 13.00 -17.23
C VAL A 136 18.87 12.80 -16.46
N ALA A 137 19.90 13.61 -16.74
CA ALA A 137 21.15 13.56 -16.00
C ALA A 137 20.94 13.87 -14.51
N ALA A 138 20.18 14.93 -14.19
CA ALA A 138 19.88 15.31 -12.81
C ALA A 138 19.15 14.18 -12.07
N VAL A 139 18.12 13.58 -12.66
CA VAL A 139 17.35 12.48 -12.06
C VAL A 139 18.21 11.23 -11.87
N LEU A 140 19.00 10.83 -12.88
CA LEU A 140 19.87 9.65 -12.77
C LEU A 140 20.93 9.85 -11.68
N VAL A 141 21.63 10.99 -11.70
CA VAL A 141 22.65 11.31 -10.71
C VAL A 141 22.04 11.40 -9.32
N SER A 142 20.90 12.08 -9.15
CA SER A 142 20.24 12.18 -7.84
C SER A 142 19.75 10.82 -7.34
N THR A 143 19.28 9.94 -8.23
CA THR A 143 18.80 8.60 -7.86
C THR A 143 19.95 7.72 -7.42
N VAL A 144 21.05 7.67 -8.17
CA VAL A 144 22.25 6.91 -7.81
C VAL A 144 22.85 7.45 -6.50
N ALA A 145 22.92 8.78 -6.35
CA ALA A 145 23.38 9.40 -5.13
C ALA A 145 22.48 9.07 -3.93
N ALA A 146 21.15 9.18 -4.08
CA ALA A 146 20.20 8.84 -3.03
C ALA A 146 20.31 7.38 -2.60
N ILE A 147 20.42 6.44 -3.55
CA ILE A 147 20.62 5.02 -3.27
C ILE A 147 21.96 4.79 -2.55
N GLY A 148 23.05 5.40 -3.04
CA GLY A 148 24.37 5.26 -2.45
C GLY A 148 24.45 5.81 -1.02
N VAL A 149 23.91 7.01 -0.79
CA VAL A 149 23.85 7.64 0.54
C VAL A 149 22.96 6.83 1.49
N THR A 150 21.77 6.41 1.03
CA THR A 150 20.86 5.60 1.86
C THR A 150 21.50 4.25 2.21
N GLY A 151 22.14 3.59 1.25
CA GLY A 151 22.86 2.34 1.48
C GLY A 151 24.03 2.51 2.44
N TRP A 152 24.79 3.60 2.33
CA TRP A 152 25.90 3.90 3.23
C TRP A 152 25.43 4.18 4.66
N ILE A 153 24.33 4.94 4.82
CA ILE A 153 23.72 5.19 6.13
C ILE A 153 23.20 3.88 6.74
N ALA A 154 22.52 3.05 5.95
CA ALA A 154 21.99 1.76 6.39
C ALA A 154 23.12 0.81 6.83
N ASP A 155 24.20 0.70 6.06
CA ASP A 155 25.38 -0.11 6.40
C ASP A 155 26.04 0.38 7.70
N ARG A 156 26.19 1.70 7.88
CA ARG A 156 26.72 2.29 9.11
C ARG A 156 25.84 2.03 10.33
N LEU A 157 24.52 2.09 10.19
CA LEU A 157 23.58 1.80 11.28
C LEU A 157 23.60 0.30 11.64
N LEU A 158 23.57 -0.59 10.65
CA LEU A 158 23.63 -2.05 10.89
C LEU A 158 24.94 -2.47 11.56
N ARG A 159 26.09 -1.92 11.14
CA ARG A 159 27.39 -2.18 11.78
C ARG A 159 27.46 -1.73 13.23
N ARG A 160 26.71 -0.68 13.60
CA ARG A 160 26.63 -0.21 15.00
C ARG A 160 25.80 -1.17 15.87
N HIS A 161 24.79 -1.82 15.31
CA HIS A 161 23.97 -2.77 16.06
C HIS A 161 24.61 -4.16 16.19
N ALA A 162 25.38 -4.61 15.19
CA ALA A 162 26.07 -5.90 15.21
C ALA A 162 27.15 -6.03 16.31
N GLY A 163 27.63 -4.91 16.88
CA GLY A 163 28.59 -4.91 17.98
C GLY A 163 27.99 -5.17 19.37
N THR A 164 26.68 -5.45 19.48
CA THR A 164 25.96 -5.53 20.77
C THR A 164 25.45 -6.93 21.12
N GLU A 165 25.55 -7.93 20.23
CA GLU A 165 24.99 -9.29 20.42
C GLU A 165 26.05 -10.39 20.63
N GLU A 166 27.35 -10.08 20.60
CA GLU A 166 28.42 -11.02 20.94
C GLU A 166 28.95 -10.78 22.37
N ALA A 167 28.10 -11.05 23.36
CA ALA A 167 28.56 -11.38 24.71
C ALA A 167 28.16 -12.85 24.99
N PRO A 168 29.07 -13.81 24.76
CA PRO A 168 28.82 -15.21 25.05
C PRO A 168 28.86 -15.46 26.56
N SER A 169 27.88 -16.20 27.08
CA SER A 169 27.94 -16.89 28.37
C SER A 169 27.52 -18.34 28.19
#